data_AF-A0A397EQA7-F1
#
_entry.id   AF-A0A397EQA7-F1
#
_cell.length_a   1.000
_cell.length_b   1.000
_cell.length_c   1.000
_cell.angle_alpha   90.00
_cell.angle_beta   90.00
_cell.angle_gamma   90.00
#
_symmetry.space_group_name_H-M   'P 1'
#
loop_
_entity.id
_entity.type
_entity.pdbx_description
1 polymer ?
#
loop_
_entity_poly.entity_id
_entity_poly.type
_entity_poly.pdbx_seq_one_letter_code
_entity_poly.pdbx_strand_id
1 'polypeptide(L)' 'AARLGITDMSTCVVVEDSPNGVLAGRAAGMQVVAVPDARFYDRKDIAARFTDADIVLASLEHWHTAVFS' A
#
# COMPACT_ATOMS: atom_id res chain seq x y z
N ALA A 1 -1.34 6.72 12.32
CA ALA A 1 -0.56 6.25 13.48
C ALA A 1 -0.86 7.04 14.77
N ALA A 2 -0.50 8.33 14.89
CA ALA A 2 -0.61 9.06 16.16
C ALA A 2 -2.04 9.07 16.79
N ARG A 3 -3.09 9.28 15.98
CA ARG A 3 -4.49 9.19 16.44
C ARG A 3 -4.90 7.79 16.92
N LEU A 4 -4.16 6.76 16.56
CA LEU A 4 -4.32 5.37 17.00
C LEU A 4 -3.40 5.03 18.18
N GLY A 5 -2.63 5.98 18.70
CA GLY A 5 -1.66 5.75 19.77
C GLY A 5 -0.41 4.97 19.35
N ILE A 6 -0.20 4.76 18.05
CA ILE A 6 0.96 4.04 17.52
C ILE A 6 2.12 5.02 17.32
N THR A 7 3.28 4.69 17.90
CA THR A 7 4.51 5.48 17.82
C THR A 7 5.55 4.88 16.87
N ASP A 8 5.51 3.56 16.66
CA ASP A 8 6.37 2.86 15.71
C ASP A 8 5.67 2.68 14.36
N MET A 9 6.10 3.46 13.36
CA MET A 9 5.51 3.47 12.02
C MET A 9 5.72 2.17 11.26
N SER A 10 6.76 1.39 11.61
CA SER A 10 7.05 0.11 10.97
C SER A 10 5.98 -0.95 11.29
N THR A 11 5.23 -0.76 12.38
CA THR A 11 4.09 -1.61 12.76
C THR A 11 2.78 -1.24 12.06
N CYS A 12 2.79 -0.17 11.26
CA CYS A 12 1.62 0.26 10.50
C CYS A 12 1.70 -0.24 9.06
N VAL A 13 0.58 -0.75 8.57
CA VAL A 13 0.36 -1.03 7.15
C VAL A 13 -0.61 0.00 6.59
N VAL A 14 -0.24 0.59 5.47
CA VAL A 14 -1.07 1.50 4.67
C VAL A 14 -1.64 0.73 3.49
N VAL A 15 -2.93 0.91 3.24
CA VAL A 15 -3.62 0.40 2.05
C VAL A 15 -3.94 1.59 1.15
N GLU A 16 -3.41 1.61 -0.06
CA GLU A 16 -3.53 2.77 -0.97
C GLU A 16 -3.87 2.32 -2.40
N ASP A 17 -4.67 3.11 -3.12
CA ASP A 17 -5.09 2.83 -4.49
C ASP A 17 -4.36 3.70 -5.53
N SER A 18 -3.54 4.67 -5.09
CA SER A 18 -2.87 5.64 -5.94
C SER A 18 -1.34 5.70 -5.72
N PRO A 19 -0.53 5.97 -6.77
CA PRO A 19 0.92 6.10 -6.61
C PRO A 19 1.33 7.20 -5.63
N ASN A 20 0.61 8.32 -5.59
CA ASN A 20 0.89 9.41 -4.67
C ASN A 20 0.64 8.99 -3.21
N GLY A 21 -0.44 8.24 -2.96
CA GLY A 21 -0.73 7.65 -1.66
C GLY A 21 0.36 6.67 -1.23
N VAL A 22 0.85 5.84 -2.16
CA VAL A 22 1.97 4.93 -1.91
C VAL A 22 3.22 5.69 -1.50
N LEU A 23 3.63 6.70 -2.26
CA LEU A 23 4.80 7.52 -1.94
C LEU A 23 4.67 8.20 -0.58
N ALA A 24 3.47 8.71 -0.24
CA ALA A 24 3.20 9.30 1.06
C ALA A 24 3.34 8.29 2.21
N GLY A 25 2.80 7.07 2.05
CA GLY A 25 2.92 5.99 3.02
C GLY A 25 4.38 5.58 3.25
N ARG A 26 5.16 5.43 2.17
CA ARG A 26 6.60 5.13 2.25
C ARG A 26 7.38 6.25 2.93
N ALA A 27 7.11 7.51 2.58
CA ALA A 27 7.74 8.66 3.20
C ALA A 27 7.44 8.77 4.71
N ALA A 28 6.30 8.24 5.15
CA ALA A 28 5.93 8.15 6.56
C ALA A 28 6.56 6.96 7.30
N GLY A 29 7.39 6.15 6.64
CA GLY A 29 8.06 4.99 7.23
C GLY A 29 7.14 3.78 7.48
N MET A 30 6.01 3.70 6.79
CA MET A 30 5.06 2.58 6.90
C MET A 30 5.29 1.53 5.81
N GLN A 31 4.85 0.30 6.05
CA GLN A 31 4.67 -0.68 4.99
C GLN A 31 3.45 -0.30 4.14
N VAL A 32 3.53 -0.47 2.83
CA VAL A 32 2.46 -0.06 1.92
C VAL A 32 2.02 -1.23 1.03
N VAL A 33 0.71 -1.50 1.06
CA VAL A 33 0.04 -2.39 0.14
C VAL A 33 -0.77 -1.56 -0.85
N ALA A 34 -0.38 -1.61 -2.11
CA ALA A 34 -1.15 -1.00 -3.17
C ALA A 34 -2.31 -1.91 -3.59
N VAL A 35 -3.51 -1.34 -3.73
CA VAL A 35 -4.69 -1.98 -4.33
C VAL A 35 -5.21 -1.07 -5.44
N PRO A 36 -4.55 -1.06 -6.62
CA PRO A 36 -4.85 -0.10 -7.68
C PRO A 36 -6.29 -0.25 -8.18
N ASP A 37 -7.00 0.86 -8.28
CA ASP A 37 -8.34 0.85 -8.81
C ASP A 37 -8.34 0.67 -10.34
N ALA A 38 -8.97 -0.41 -10.80
CA ALA A 38 -9.05 -0.77 -12.21
C ALA A 38 -9.78 0.27 -13.09
N ARG A 39 -10.49 1.24 -12.49
CA ARG A 39 -11.10 2.38 -13.21
C ARG A 39 -10.07 3.39 -13.70
N PHE A 40 -8.89 3.45 -13.07
CA PHE A 40 -7.86 4.46 -13.35
C PHE A 40 -6.58 3.88 -13.93
N TYR A 41 -6.34 2.58 -13.77
CA TYR A 41 -5.11 1.94 -14.19
C TYR A 41 -5.37 0.68 -15.02
N ASP A 42 -4.80 0.64 -16.22
CA ASP A 42 -4.72 -0.60 -16.99
C ASP A 42 -3.80 -1.58 -16.29
N ARG A 43 -4.16 -2.88 -16.31
CA ARG A 43 -3.37 -3.95 -15.67
C ARG A 43 -1.91 -3.99 -16.11
N LYS A 44 -1.63 -3.65 -17.37
CA LYS A 44 -0.27 -3.60 -17.93
C LYS A 44 0.60 -2.49 -17.32
N ASP A 45 -0.01 -1.42 -16.81
CA ASP A 45 0.70 -0.24 -16.30
C ASP A 45 0.91 -0.31 -14.79
N ILE A 46 0.15 -1.15 -14.07
CA ILE A 46 0.21 -1.29 -12.61
C ILE A 46 1.65 -1.51 -12.12
N ALA A 47 2.37 -2.46 -12.70
CA ALA A 47 3.73 -2.79 -12.26
C ALA A 47 4.70 -1.61 -12.39
N ALA A 48 4.53 -0.76 -13.42
CA ALA A 48 5.37 0.40 -13.65
C ALA A 48 4.95 1.62 -12.80
N ARG A 49 3.70 1.68 -12.35
CA ARG A 49 3.13 2.82 -11.61
C ARG A 49 3.22 2.68 -10.10
N PHE A 50 3.31 1.46 -9.59
CA PHE A 50 3.28 1.14 -8.15
C PHE A 50 4.59 0.51 -7.68
N THR A 51 5.73 0.90 -8.27
CA THR A 51 7.06 0.36 -7.98
C THR A 51 7.51 0.53 -6.53
N ASP A 52 7.00 1.55 -5.83
CA ASP A 52 7.38 1.87 -4.45
C ASP A 52 6.52 1.15 -3.38
N ALA A 53 5.50 0.41 -3.80
CA ALA A 53 4.69 -0.40 -2.89
C ALA A 53 5.44 -1.66 -2.46
N ASP A 54 5.29 -2.10 -1.20
CA ASP A 54 5.87 -3.37 -0.75
C ASP A 54 5.13 -4.57 -1.36
N ILE A 55 3.81 -4.46 -1.49
CA ILE A 55 2.94 -5.47 -2.09
C ILE A 55 1.92 -4.77 -2.97
N VAL A 56 1.62 -5.37 -4.13
CA VAL A 56 0.53 -4.93 -5.00
C VAL A 56 -0.49 -6.05 -5.10
N LEU A 57 -1.72 -5.79 -4.65
CA LEU A 57 -2.85 -6.70 -4.75
C LEU A 57 -3.84 -6.20 -5.80
N ALA A 58 -4.43 -7.13 -6.55
CA ALA A 58 -5.50 -6.77 -7.50
C ALA A 58 -6.85 -6.47 -6.80
N SER A 59 -7.00 -6.91 -5.55
CA SER A 59 -8.21 -6.73 -4.72
C SER A 59 -7.86 -7.02 -3.27
N LEU A 60 -8.59 -6.41 -2.33
CA LEU A 60 -8.52 -6.73 -0.90
C LEU A 60 -8.96 -8.15 -0.57
N GLU A 61 -9.72 -8.81 -1.46
CA GLU A 61 -10.07 -10.23 -1.32
C GLU A 61 -8.84 -11.14 -1.34
N HIS A 62 -7.73 -10.68 -1.93
CA HIS A 62 -6.45 -11.40 -1.95
C HIS A 62 -5.56 -11.09 -0.75
N TRP A 63 -6.08 -10.37 0.25
CA TRP A 63 -5.30 -10.01 1.42
C TRP A 63 -5.10 -11.21 2.35
N HIS A 64 -3.83 -11.58 2.54
CA HIS A 64 -3.42 -12.53 3.57
C HIS A 64 -2.64 -11.77 4.65
N THR A 65 -3.18 -11.67 5.87
CA THR A 65 -2.52 -10.90 6.95
C THR A 65 -1.22 -11.52 7.45
N ALA A 66 -0.99 -12.80 7.17
CA ALA A 66 0.19 -13.53 7.63
C ALA A 66 1.52 -13.08 6.99
N VAL A 67 1.50 -12.23 5.95
CA VAL A 67 2.73 -11.70 5.31
C VAL A 67 3.26 -10.41 5.95
N PHE A 68 2.57 -9.84 6.95
CA PHE A 68 3.06 -8.70 7.72
C PHE A 68 3.43 -9.15 9.13
N SER A 69 4.70 -8.99 9.50
CA SER A 69 5.30 -9.43 10.76
C SER A 69 5.92 -8.26 11.51
#